data_AF-A0A9E1ZTD0-F1
#
_entry.id   AF-A0A9E1ZTD0-F1
#
_cell.length_a   1.000
_cell.length_b   1.000
_cell.length_c   1.000
_cell.angle_alpha   90.00
_cell.angle_beta   90.00
_cell.angle_gamma   90.00
#
_symmetry.space_group_name_H-M   'P 1'
#
loop_
_entity.id
_entity.type
_entity.pdbx_description
1 polymer ?
#
loop_
_entity_poly.entity_id
_entity_poly.type
_entity_poly.pdbx_seq_one_letter_code
_entity_poly.pdbx_strand_id
1 'polypeptide(L)'
;MIKAKKRPSPEFLMSTLSPKKLTHRLLATWFPSKLYQRTLTWGRTPKNILNTPPDLWPGDASKGSNLLHNIFQFEYLQLTLSDPIWPATEQDEFQQAYLHGFSWLRDLRALGSDPAKEKARHLVTDWSESHGTWQDLPWRPDLLGERLANLLMSFEFLTASADPK
;
A
#
# COMPACT_ATOMS: atom_id res chain seq x y z
N MET A 1 54.78 -17.51 -2.03
CA MET A 1 54.93 -16.09 -1.67
C MET A 1 53.54 -15.47 -1.49
N ILE A 2 53.13 -15.22 -0.24
CA ILE A 2 51.81 -14.68 0.10
C ILE A 2 51.92 -13.15 0.19
N LYS A 3 51.20 -12.43 -0.68
CA LYS A 3 51.23 -10.97 -0.77
C LYS A 3 50.29 -10.38 0.30
N ALA A 4 50.85 -9.68 1.28
CA ALA A 4 50.09 -9.07 2.37
C ALA A 4 49.11 -8.00 1.83
N LYS A 5 47.81 -8.18 2.12
CA LYS A 5 46.75 -7.23 1.79
C LYS A 5 46.87 -6.04 2.75
N LYS A 6 47.38 -4.91 2.25
CA LYS A 6 47.60 -3.67 3.00
C LYS A 6 46.28 -3.21 3.62
N ARG A 7 46.22 -3.09 4.94
CA ARG A 7 45.04 -2.58 5.67
C ARG A 7 44.85 -1.10 5.28
N PRO A 8 43.64 -0.67 4.87
CA PRO A 8 43.41 0.74 4.53
C PRO A 8 43.51 1.63 5.78
N SER A 9 44.13 2.79 5.61
CA SER A 9 44.37 3.81 6.63
C SER A 9 43.06 4.32 7.26
N PRO A 10 43.04 4.70 8.55
CA PRO A 10 41.82 5.07 9.29
C PRO A 10 41.09 6.31 8.76
N GLU A 11 41.74 7.15 7.97
CA GLU A 11 41.12 8.32 7.32
C GLU A 11 40.11 7.95 6.22
N PHE A 12 40.17 6.73 5.69
CA PHE A 12 39.28 6.27 4.62
C PHE A 12 37.89 5.85 5.12
N LEU A 13 37.70 5.65 6.43
CA LEU A 13 36.44 5.17 7.01
C LEU A 13 35.42 6.28 7.30
N MET A 14 35.79 7.56 7.15
CA MET A 14 34.90 8.67 7.51
C MET A 14 34.23 9.39 6.32
N SER A 15 34.56 9.08 5.06
CA SER A 15 34.12 9.88 3.90
C SER A 15 33.01 9.28 3.02
N THR A 16 32.40 8.15 3.39
CA THR A 16 31.37 7.49 2.54
C THR A 16 29.94 7.59 3.06
N LEU A 17 29.69 8.37 4.12
CA LEU A 17 28.32 8.64 4.55
C LEU A 17 27.74 9.81 3.77
N SER A 18 27.19 9.49 2.60
CA SER A 18 26.34 10.42 1.84
C SER A 18 25.20 10.92 2.74
N PRO A 19 25.02 12.25 2.89
CA PRO A 19 24.08 12.83 3.85
C PRO A 19 22.62 12.42 3.60
N LYS A 20 22.27 12.06 2.36
CA LYS A 20 20.92 11.58 1.99
C LYS A 20 20.56 10.21 2.59
N LYS A 21 21.56 9.38 2.90
CA LYS A 21 21.34 8.03 3.46
C LYS A 21 21.24 8.04 4.99
N LEU A 22 21.73 9.10 5.65
CA LEU A 22 21.73 9.22 7.10
C LEU A 22 20.38 9.71 7.64
N THR A 23 19.72 10.64 6.94
CA THR A 23 18.40 11.16 7.32
C THR A 23 17.30 10.10 7.25
N HIS A 24 17.32 9.25 6.23
CA HIS A 24 16.36 8.15 6.09
C HIS A 24 16.44 7.15 7.26
N ARG A 25 17.64 6.86 7.78
CA ARG A 25 17.83 5.90 8.88
C ARG A 25 17.40 6.43 10.24
N LEU A 26 17.49 7.74 10.47
CA LEU A 26 17.03 8.37 11.71
C LEU A 26 15.51 8.55 11.75
N LEU A 27 14.88 8.79 10.59
CA LEU A 27 13.43 8.87 10.48
C LEU A 27 12.77 7.48 10.52
N ALA A 28 13.41 6.46 9.93
CA ALA A 28 12.94 5.07 9.93
C ALA A 28 12.77 4.47 11.34
N THR A 29 13.46 4.98 12.36
CA THR A 29 13.27 4.56 13.76
C THR A 29 12.17 5.35 14.49
N TRP A 30 11.80 6.53 13.99
CA TRP A 30 10.75 7.35 14.61
C TRP A 30 9.35 6.98 14.12
N PHE A 31 9.17 6.63 12.85
CA PHE A 31 7.87 6.26 12.27
C PHE A 31 7.22 5.00 12.88
N PRO A 32 7.95 3.94 13.26
CA PRO A 32 7.37 2.80 13.97
C PRO A 32 6.93 3.12 15.40
N SER A 33 7.31 4.27 15.95
CA SER A 33 7.07 4.58 17.35
C SER A 33 5.58 4.79 17.63
N LYS A 34 5.13 4.40 18.84
CA LYS A 34 3.75 4.66 19.30
C LYS A 34 3.41 6.15 19.34
N LEU A 35 4.41 7.03 19.42
CA LEU A 35 4.20 8.47 19.39
C LEU A 35 3.71 8.93 18.01
N TYR A 36 4.35 8.47 16.94
CA TYR A 36 3.90 8.77 15.57
C TYR A 36 2.51 8.20 15.30
N GLN A 37 2.24 6.97 15.76
CA GLN A 37 0.89 6.37 15.65
C GLN A 37 -0.20 7.20 16.35
N ARG A 38 0.11 7.83 17.49
CA ARG A 38 -0.83 8.75 18.16
C ARG A 38 -1.10 10.00 17.34
N THR A 39 -0.11 10.52 16.60
CA THR A 39 -0.33 11.69 15.73
C THR A 39 -1.25 11.37 14.55
N LEU A 40 -1.20 10.14 14.02
CA LEU A 40 -2.07 9.71 12.91
C LEU A 40 -3.52 9.54 13.37
N THR A 41 -3.73 9.02 14.58
CA THR A 41 -5.06 8.72 15.13
C THR A 41 -5.74 9.94 15.78
N TRP A 42 -4.98 10.95 16.19
CA TRP A 42 -5.49 12.19 16.79
C TRP A 42 -5.89 13.25 15.74
N GLY A 43 -5.89 12.91 14.45
CA GLY A 43 -6.42 13.80 13.42
C GLY A 43 -7.94 13.98 13.51
N ARG A 44 -8.45 15.12 13.06
CA ARG A 44 -9.89 15.27 12.79
C ARG A 44 -10.21 14.62 11.44
N THR A 45 -11.02 13.56 11.44
CA THR A 45 -11.52 12.98 10.19
C THR A 45 -12.55 13.92 9.55
N PRO A 46 -12.36 14.36 8.30
CA PRO A 46 -13.36 15.16 7.60
C PRO A 46 -14.65 14.34 7.45
N LYS A 47 -15.81 14.96 7.70
CA LYS A 47 -17.10 14.26 7.68
C LYS A 47 -17.59 13.96 6.27
N ASN A 48 -17.26 14.83 5.31
CA ASN A 48 -17.73 14.74 3.94
C ASN A 48 -16.60 15.10 2.97
N ILE A 49 -16.61 14.47 1.81
CA ILE A 49 -15.81 14.87 0.65
C ILE A 49 -16.65 15.85 -0.15
N LEU A 50 -16.13 17.04 -0.45
CA LEU A 50 -16.90 18.09 -1.15
C LEU A 50 -17.11 17.74 -2.63
N ASN A 51 -16.08 17.18 -3.28
CA ASN A 51 -16.11 16.80 -4.69
C ASN A 51 -15.25 15.55 -4.89
N THR A 52 -15.82 14.52 -5.51
CA THR A 52 -15.04 13.39 -6.05
C THR A 52 -14.57 13.78 -7.45
N PRO A 53 -13.27 13.71 -7.76
CA PRO A 53 -12.80 13.97 -9.12
C PRO A 53 -13.47 12.98 -10.10
N PRO A 54 -13.71 13.38 -11.35
CA PRO A 54 -14.21 12.45 -12.36
C PRO A 54 -13.25 11.28 -12.48
N ASP A 55 -13.79 10.09 -12.73
CA ASP A 55 -12.95 8.91 -12.91
C ASP A 55 -12.09 9.05 -14.17
N LEU A 56 -10.78 9.06 -13.98
CA LEU A 56 -9.80 9.26 -15.05
C LEU A 56 -9.24 7.93 -15.58
N TRP A 57 -9.45 6.80 -14.87
CA TRP A 57 -8.90 5.50 -15.24
C TRP A 57 -9.96 4.39 -15.18
N PRO A 58 -10.49 3.95 -16.35
CA PRO A 58 -11.40 2.83 -16.39
C PRO A 58 -10.70 1.54 -15.92
N GLY A 59 -11.43 0.71 -15.19
CA GLY A 59 -10.98 -0.62 -14.79
C GLY A 59 -11.42 -1.74 -15.72
N ASP A 60 -10.97 -2.95 -15.42
CA ASP A 60 -11.31 -4.17 -16.15
C ASP A 60 -12.23 -5.08 -15.32
N ALA A 61 -13.48 -5.24 -15.76
CA ALA A 61 -14.47 -6.07 -15.09
C ALA A 61 -14.06 -7.55 -15.02
N SER A 62 -13.26 -8.04 -15.97
CA SER A 62 -12.74 -9.42 -15.99
C SER A 62 -11.77 -9.64 -14.82
N LYS A 63 -10.88 -8.67 -14.59
CA LYS A 63 -9.97 -8.68 -13.42
C LYS A 63 -10.76 -8.57 -12.12
N GLY A 64 -11.80 -7.74 -12.09
CA GLY A 64 -12.72 -7.64 -10.96
C GLY A 64 -13.40 -8.98 -10.64
N SER A 65 -13.83 -9.72 -11.67
CA SER A 65 -14.44 -11.04 -11.51
C SER A 65 -13.45 -12.08 -10.99
N ASN A 66 -12.20 -12.05 -11.45
CA ASN A 66 -11.13 -12.90 -10.92
C ASN A 66 -10.87 -12.61 -9.44
N LEU A 67 -10.92 -11.33 -9.04
CA LEU A 67 -10.68 -10.92 -7.67
C LEU A 67 -11.77 -11.39 -6.69
N LEU A 68 -13.02 -11.56 -7.16
CA LEU A 68 -14.07 -12.22 -6.38
C LEU A 68 -13.69 -13.67 -6.00
N HIS A 69 -12.90 -14.33 -6.83
CA HIS A 69 -12.39 -15.68 -6.62
C HIS A 69 -10.99 -15.69 -5.97
N ASN A 70 -10.59 -14.60 -5.32
CA ASN A 70 -9.26 -14.44 -4.71
C ASN A 70 -8.09 -14.46 -5.70
N ILE A 71 -8.32 -14.22 -6.99
CA ILE A 71 -7.27 -14.20 -8.01
C ILE A 71 -6.97 -12.74 -8.38
N PHE A 72 -5.82 -12.24 -7.93
CA PHE A 72 -5.26 -10.99 -8.39
C PHE A 72 -4.55 -11.17 -9.71
N GLN A 73 -4.93 -10.37 -10.71
CA GLN A 73 -4.27 -10.35 -12.00
C GLN A 73 -3.51 -9.04 -12.17
N PHE A 74 -2.19 -9.15 -12.29
CA PHE A 74 -1.29 -8.03 -12.55
C PHE A 74 -0.47 -8.33 -13.80
N GLU A 75 -0.67 -7.57 -14.88
CA GLU A 75 -0.02 -7.84 -16.17
C GLU A 75 -0.19 -9.32 -16.58
N TYR A 76 0.92 -10.06 -16.71
CA TYR A 76 0.98 -11.49 -17.04
C TYR A 76 1.01 -12.41 -15.81
N LEU A 77 0.94 -11.85 -14.61
CA LEU A 77 1.01 -12.56 -13.35
C LEU A 77 -0.38 -12.76 -12.74
N GLN A 78 -0.59 -13.97 -12.20
CA GLN A 78 -1.74 -14.28 -11.36
C GLN A 78 -1.26 -14.61 -9.95
N LEU A 79 -1.87 -13.97 -8.96
CA LEU A 79 -1.59 -14.14 -7.54
C LEU A 79 -2.87 -14.61 -6.87
N THR A 80 -2.84 -15.79 -6.26
CA THR A 80 -3.97 -16.27 -5.47
C THR A 80 -3.83 -15.77 -4.04
N LEU A 81 -4.81 -15.00 -3.57
CA LEU A 81 -4.92 -14.65 -2.15
C LEU A 81 -5.25 -15.92 -1.38
N SER A 82 -4.34 -16.25 -0.47
CA SER A 82 -4.55 -17.28 0.56
C SER A 82 -4.63 -16.58 1.91
N ASP A 83 -5.09 -17.26 2.95
CA ASP A 83 -5.03 -16.71 4.31
C ASP A 83 -3.60 -16.85 4.85
N PRO A 84 -2.94 -15.76 5.34
CA PRO A 84 -3.41 -14.38 5.40
C PRO A 84 -3.36 -13.65 4.04
N ILE A 85 -4.40 -12.84 3.76
CA ILE A 85 -4.63 -12.14 2.48
C ILE A 85 -3.44 -11.28 2.05
N TRP A 86 -2.75 -10.68 3.02
CA TRP A 86 -1.57 -9.85 2.81
C TRP A 86 -0.32 -10.63 3.21
N PRO A 87 0.22 -11.46 2.30
CA PRO A 87 1.40 -12.27 2.58
C PRO A 87 2.61 -11.39 2.92
N ALA A 88 3.47 -11.92 3.79
CA ALA A 88 4.74 -11.28 4.12
C ALA A 88 5.72 -11.29 2.94
N THR A 89 6.76 -10.47 3.05
CA THR A 89 7.84 -10.06 2.12
C THR A 89 8.56 -11.14 1.28
N GLU A 90 8.13 -12.40 1.26
CA GLU A 90 8.75 -13.46 0.45
C GLU A 90 8.42 -13.36 -1.04
N GLN A 91 7.46 -12.51 -1.42
CA GLN A 91 7.16 -12.19 -2.81
C GLN A 91 7.96 -11.01 -3.35
N ASP A 92 8.01 -10.92 -4.68
CA ASP A 92 8.62 -9.82 -5.40
C ASP A 92 8.04 -8.46 -4.97
N GLU A 93 8.91 -7.47 -4.77
CA GLU A 93 8.54 -6.15 -4.23
C GLU A 93 7.51 -5.45 -5.12
N PHE A 94 7.58 -5.63 -6.44
CA PHE A 94 6.61 -5.05 -7.39
C PHE A 94 5.21 -5.61 -7.21
N GLN A 95 5.09 -6.91 -6.91
CA GLN A 95 3.80 -7.57 -6.68
C GLN A 95 3.16 -7.04 -5.40
N GLN A 96 3.95 -6.93 -4.35
CA GLN A 96 3.53 -6.37 -3.07
C GLN A 96 3.14 -4.89 -3.19
N ALA A 97 3.93 -4.11 -3.92
CA ALA A 97 3.63 -2.71 -4.21
C ALA A 97 2.26 -2.57 -4.92
N TYR A 98 2.00 -3.39 -5.94
CA TYR A 98 0.71 -3.39 -6.64
C TYR A 98 -0.47 -3.71 -5.71
N LEU A 99 -0.33 -4.74 -4.85
CA LEU A 99 -1.36 -5.12 -3.88
C LEU A 99 -1.69 -3.98 -2.93
N HIS A 100 -0.65 -3.30 -2.42
CA HIS A 100 -0.77 -2.19 -1.47
C HIS A 100 -1.22 -0.86 -2.11
N GLY A 101 -1.12 -0.69 -3.43
CA GLY A 101 -1.53 0.54 -4.14
C GLY A 101 -3.04 0.70 -4.35
N PHE A 102 -3.82 -0.36 -4.16
CA PHE A 102 -5.29 -0.37 -4.32
C PHE A 102 -5.79 -0.06 -5.73
N SER A 103 -4.93 -0.18 -6.74
CA SER A 103 -5.32 -0.01 -8.14
C SER A 103 -6.44 -0.96 -8.56
N TRP A 104 -6.50 -2.15 -7.96
CA TRP A 104 -7.56 -3.15 -8.13
C TRP A 104 -8.97 -2.68 -7.73
N LEU A 105 -9.12 -1.59 -6.96
CA LEU A 105 -10.44 -1.02 -6.67
C LEU A 105 -11.16 -0.57 -7.94
N ARG A 106 -10.41 -0.09 -8.94
CA ARG A 106 -10.99 0.31 -10.24
C ARG A 106 -11.59 -0.89 -10.99
N ASP A 107 -11.00 -2.07 -10.85
CA ASP A 107 -11.44 -3.29 -11.53
C ASP A 107 -12.71 -3.84 -10.87
N LEU A 108 -12.80 -3.81 -9.53
CA LEU A 108 -14.04 -4.12 -8.80
C LEU A 108 -15.15 -3.11 -9.11
N ARG A 109 -14.80 -1.83 -9.22
CA ARG A 109 -15.74 -0.76 -9.59
C ARG A 109 -16.26 -0.93 -11.02
N ALA A 110 -15.40 -1.35 -11.95
CA ALA A 110 -15.80 -1.68 -13.32
C ALA A 110 -16.76 -2.88 -13.37
N LEU A 111 -16.60 -3.86 -12.46
CA LEU A 111 -17.55 -4.97 -12.32
C LEU A 111 -18.89 -4.51 -11.74
N GLY A 112 -18.88 -3.59 -10.76
CA GLY A 112 -20.07 -2.87 -10.28
C GLY A 112 -21.12 -3.69 -9.51
N SER A 113 -20.89 -4.99 -9.30
CA SER A 113 -21.83 -5.88 -8.62
C SER A 113 -21.78 -5.72 -7.09
N ASP A 114 -22.85 -6.10 -6.38
CA ASP A 114 -22.88 -6.05 -4.91
C ASP A 114 -21.81 -6.94 -4.25
N PRO A 115 -21.52 -8.17 -4.76
CA PRO A 115 -20.36 -8.94 -4.30
C PRO A 115 -19.02 -8.22 -4.48
N ALA A 116 -18.86 -7.42 -5.54
CA ALA A 116 -17.65 -6.63 -5.76
C ALA A 116 -17.49 -5.52 -4.72
N LYS A 117 -18.57 -4.85 -4.34
CA LYS A 117 -18.58 -3.85 -3.27
C LYS A 117 -18.22 -4.47 -1.92
N GLU A 118 -18.82 -5.61 -1.58
CA GLU A 118 -18.52 -6.34 -0.34
C GLU A 118 -17.05 -6.79 -0.31
N LYS A 119 -16.55 -7.37 -1.41
CA LYS A 119 -15.15 -7.78 -1.53
C LYS A 119 -14.20 -6.59 -1.38
N ALA A 120 -14.52 -5.45 -1.99
CA ALA A 120 -13.72 -4.24 -1.85
C ALA A 120 -13.65 -3.76 -0.40
N ARG A 121 -14.79 -3.67 0.29
CA ARG A 121 -14.87 -3.28 1.71
C ARG A 121 -14.10 -4.24 2.61
N HIS A 122 -14.23 -5.55 2.36
CA HIS A 122 -13.50 -6.57 3.10
C HIS A 122 -11.98 -6.39 2.95
N LEU A 123 -11.47 -6.28 1.71
CA LEU A 123 -10.04 -6.09 1.46
C LEU A 123 -9.50 -4.78 2.07
N VAL A 124 -10.24 -3.67 1.95
CA VAL A 124 -9.83 -2.38 2.53
C VAL A 124 -9.79 -2.46 4.07
N THR A 125 -10.80 -3.07 4.68
CA THR A 125 -10.88 -3.23 6.15
C THR A 125 -9.75 -4.11 6.66
N ASP A 126 -9.56 -5.28 6.05
CA ASP A 126 -8.51 -6.23 6.41
C ASP A 126 -7.10 -5.62 6.23
N TRP A 127 -6.91 -4.82 5.17
CA TRP A 127 -5.67 -4.04 5.00
C TRP A 127 -5.47 -3.04 6.15
N SER A 128 -6.51 -2.32 6.55
CA SER A 128 -6.41 -1.34 7.65
C SER A 128 -6.09 -2.01 8.99
N GLU A 129 -6.58 -3.22 9.22
CA GLU A 129 -6.31 -3.98 10.45
C GLU A 129 -4.88 -4.53 10.47
N SER A 130 -4.40 -5.07 9.35
CA SER A 130 -3.06 -5.67 9.22
C SER A 130 -1.94 -4.63 9.02
N HIS A 131 -2.22 -3.51 8.36
CA HIS A 131 -1.24 -2.50 7.92
C HIS A 131 -1.54 -1.08 8.43
N GLY A 132 -2.45 -0.93 9.40
CA GLY A 132 -2.78 0.36 10.02
C GLY A 132 -1.66 1.00 10.86
N THR A 133 -0.58 0.26 11.10
CA THR A 133 0.64 0.78 11.73
C THR A 133 1.75 0.92 10.70
N TRP A 134 2.64 1.89 10.90
CA TRP A 134 3.72 2.17 9.96
C TRP A 134 4.60 0.94 9.70
N GLN A 135 4.81 0.64 8.42
CA GLN A 135 5.63 -0.45 7.90
C GLN A 135 6.33 0.03 6.62
N ASP A 136 7.55 -0.43 6.34
CA ASP A 136 8.41 0.16 5.31
C ASP A 136 7.79 0.16 3.90
N LEU A 137 7.35 -1.01 3.41
CA LEU A 137 6.76 -1.13 2.07
C LEU A 137 5.31 -0.61 2.00
N PRO A 138 4.36 -1.00 2.86
CA PRO A 138 2.96 -0.57 2.76
C PRO A 138 2.75 0.94 2.99
N TRP A 139 3.70 1.62 3.67
CA TRP A 139 3.67 3.06 3.91
C TRP A 139 4.64 3.86 3.03
N ARG A 140 5.16 3.24 1.96
CA ARG A 140 6.00 3.95 0.99
C ARG A 140 5.20 5.13 0.39
N PRO A 141 5.77 6.35 0.29
CA PRO A 141 4.99 7.54 -0.08
C PRO A 141 4.30 7.48 -1.45
N ASP A 142 4.90 6.79 -2.41
CA ASP A 142 4.32 6.53 -3.72
C ASP A 142 3.07 5.66 -3.64
N LEU A 143 3.11 4.60 -2.84
CA LEU A 143 1.96 3.71 -2.61
C LEU A 143 0.87 4.38 -1.78
N LEU A 144 1.25 5.22 -0.81
CA LEU A 144 0.28 6.02 -0.05
C LEU A 144 -0.48 6.99 -0.95
N GLY A 145 0.23 7.70 -1.84
CA GLY A 145 -0.39 8.61 -2.80
C GLY A 145 -1.35 7.89 -3.75
N GLU A 146 -0.91 6.76 -4.32
CA GLU A 146 -1.74 5.92 -5.18
C GLU A 146 -2.98 5.39 -4.43
N ARG A 147 -2.80 4.88 -3.21
CA ARG A 147 -3.89 4.36 -2.40
C ARG A 147 -4.93 5.43 -2.09
N LEU A 148 -4.50 6.62 -1.69
CA LEU A 148 -5.40 7.74 -1.43
C LEU A 148 -6.19 8.14 -2.68
N ALA A 149 -5.53 8.20 -3.84
CA ALA A 149 -6.21 8.50 -5.10
C ALA A 149 -7.26 7.43 -5.43
N ASN A 150 -6.92 6.15 -5.35
CA ASN A 150 -7.84 5.05 -5.64
C ASN A 150 -9.03 4.98 -4.65
N LEU A 151 -8.79 5.27 -3.36
CA LEU A 151 -9.85 5.35 -2.35
C LEU A 151 -10.81 6.51 -2.62
N LEU A 152 -10.27 7.69 -2.96
CA LEU A 152 -11.09 8.86 -3.28
C LEU A 152 -11.94 8.63 -4.53
N MET A 153 -11.35 8.10 -5.60
CA MET A 153 -12.07 7.77 -6.84
C MET A 153 -13.12 6.68 -6.66
N SER A 154 -12.92 5.79 -5.68
CA SER A 154 -13.83 4.68 -5.40
C SER A 154 -14.79 4.96 -4.24
N PHE A 155 -14.82 6.19 -3.71
CA PHE A 155 -15.59 6.54 -2.52
C PHE A 155 -17.08 6.16 -2.66
N GLU A 156 -17.75 6.64 -3.69
CA GLU A 156 -19.17 6.34 -3.96
C GLU A 156 -19.41 4.83 -4.12
N PHE A 157 -18.50 4.12 -4.78
CA PHE A 157 -18.60 2.67 -4.95
C PHE A 157 -18.52 1.92 -3.61
N LEU A 158 -17.66 2.39 -2.69
CA LEU A 158 -17.49 1.81 -1.36
C LEU A 158 -18.63 2.18 -0.40
N THR A 159 -19.24 3.37 -0.57
CA THR A 159 -20.28 3.90 0.33
C THR A 159 -21.71 3.66 -0.14
N ALA A 160 -21.96 3.41 -1.43
CA ALA A 160 -23.30 3.25 -2.00
C ALA A 160 -24.15 2.10 -1.43
N SER A 161 -23.54 1.17 -0.67
CA SER A 161 -24.24 0.09 0.03
C SER A 161 -24.02 0.11 1.55
N ALA A 162 -23.35 1.13 2.08
CA ALA A 162 -23.18 1.31 3.51
C ALA A 162 -24.42 2.04 4.04
N ASP A 163 -25.30 1.32 4.74
CA ASP A 163 -26.37 1.97 5.51
C ASP A 163 -25.76 3.05 6.41
N PRO A 164 -26.30 4.29 6.41
CA PRO A 164 -25.84 5.33 7.30
C PRO A 164 -26.16 4.92 8.73
N LYS A 165 -25.12 4.60 9.51
CA LYS A 165 -25.24 4.30 10.94
C LYS A 165 -25.09 5.54 11.80
#